data_AF-A0AAJ8MUS7-F1
#
_entry.id   AF-A0AAJ8MUS7-F1
#
_cell.length_a   1.000
_cell.length_b   1.000
_cell.length_c   1.000
_cell.angle_alpha   90.00
_cell.angle_beta   90.00
_cell.angle_gamma   90.00
#
_symmetry.space_group_name_H-M   'P 1'
#
loop_
_entity.id
_entity.type
_entity.pdbx_description
1 polymer ?
#
loop_
_entity_poly.entity_id
_entity_poly.type
_entity_poly.pdbx_seq_one_letter_code
_entity_poly.pdbx_strand_id
1 'polypeptide(L)'
;MGRLSLYVLALIALYTTSARAHAHHNVTEIDTAVPFDGKIYFHMTLQTFLWGISFPIGMVLGLSKSKYHVPLQSMNTVLVFVGTYFGHHHGGRQFPATVHGLMAKIILWILVTQAGCGIFLKLHIMEKSVRPWIVRVHGFLGKLFPLLGWVQMLFGVATALGFCRGGNLGQCAAHYIMGSAFIGYGAILVLMLTVGGKWLERRGCSQEMLDSSVITAWGIVNTFTEHHGGPWSHKDMQHTMMGVLWWAGGMLGMFLSRGGKRSFIPAFIIILTGWGMSAHEQALMISSKIHALFGYALMGAGVARIIEVCFVLNDNPTPPGTIRIFQHLPPYLLVLGGTLFMSATDEEMHNADGLGIDHVTYALFDFSLSFLIYLIITFLVHLYSNTGRNASEASAEPANAEEAGYSKLTNGEASRRLDDLDGPEAYEMTEQEESGEEDAVKIGGEDGVDWMGGHRAENGVRL
;
A
#
# COMPACT_ATOMS: atom_id res chain seq x y z
N MET A 1 -17.70 41.40 -27.47
CA MET A 1 -17.23 40.02 -27.20
C MET A 1 -16.30 39.59 -28.33
N GLY A 2 -15.15 38.97 -28.04
CA GLY A 2 -14.20 38.55 -29.09
C GLY A 2 -14.70 37.33 -29.88
N ARG A 3 -14.26 37.17 -31.14
CA ARG A 3 -14.66 36.04 -32.02
C ARG A 3 -14.43 34.67 -31.37
N LEU A 4 -13.36 34.50 -30.59
CA LEU A 4 -13.07 33.29 -29.82
C LEU A 4 -14.21 32.90 -28.85
N SER A 5 -14.84 33.89 -28.23
CA SER A 5 -15.94 33.68 -27.27
C SER A 5 -17.22 33.18 -27.95
N LEU A 6 -17.44 33.56 -29.22
CA LEU A 6 -18.55 33.05 -30.05
C LEU A 6 -18.34 31.58 -30.43
N TYR A 7 -17.11 31.19 -30.80
CA TYR A 7 -16.80 29.78 -31.10
C TYR A 7 -16.93 28.87 -29.88
N VAL A 8 -16.51 29.32 -28.70
CA VAL A 8 -16.68 28.57 -27.44
C VAL A 8 -18.17 28.42 -27.09
N LEU A 9 -18.97 29.49 -27.20
CA LEU A 9 -20.42 29.41 -26.98
C LEU A 9 -21.13 28.52 -28.00
N ALA A 10 -20.72 28.55 -29.28
CA ALA A 10 -21.26 27.67 -30.31
C ALA A 10 -20.92 26.18 -30.04
N LEU A 11 -19.69 25.88 -29.62
CA LEU A 11 -19.29 24.51 -29.23
C LEU A 11 -20.08 24.00 -28.01
N ILE A 12 -20.33 24.85 -27.02
CA ILE A 12 -21.17 24.51 -25.86
C ILE A 12 -22.63 24.25 -26.30
N ALA A 13 -23.18 25.08 -27.19
CA ALA A 13 -24.54 24.92 -27.72
C ALA A 13 -24.72 23.68 -28.63
N LEU A 14 -23.66 23.25 -29.33
CA LEU A 14 -23.63 21.99 -30.08
C LEU A 14 -23.53 20.76 -29.15
N TYR A 15 -22.89 20.90 -27.99
CA TYR A 15 -22.86 19.83 -26.98
C TYR A 15 -24.20 19.67 -26.26
N THR A 16 -24.92 20.75 -25.95
CA THR A 16 -26.22 20.66 -25.25
C THR A 16 -27.33 20.08 -26.12
N THR A 17 -27.31 20.27 -27.44
CA THR A 17 -28.26 19.62 -28.37
C THR A 17 -27.96 18.14 -28.63
N SER A 18 -26.76 17.68 -28.28
CA SER A 18 -26.34 16.28 -28.40
C SER A 18 -26.74 15.40 -27.21
N ALA A 19 -27.26 15.99 -26.13
CA ALA A 19 -27.68 15.29 -24.93
C ALA A 19 -29.04 14.57 -25.09
N ARG A 20 -29.09 13.55 -25.97
CA ARG A 20 -30.15 12.55 -25.89
C ARG A 20 -30.01 11.79 -24.58
N ALA A 21 -30.98 11.96 -23.68
CA ALA A 21 -31.16 11.02 -22.58
C ALA A 21 -31.45 9.64 -23.17
N HIS A 22 -30.49 8.73 -23.08
CA HIS A 22 -30.70 7.34 -23.47
C HIS A 22 -31.70 6.67 -22.52
N ALA A 23 -32.46 5.70 -23.02
CA ALA A 23 -33.36 4.92 -22.19
C ALA A 23 -32.55 4.16 -21.13
N HIS A 24 -32.66 4.59 -19.86
CA HIS A 24 -32.12 3.83 -18.75
C HIS A 24 -32.95 2.56 -18.59
N HIS A 25 -32.41 1.43 -19.04
CA HIS A 25 -32.92 0.13 -18.63
C HIS A 25 -32.79 0.04 -17.10
N ASN A 26 -33.94 0.02 -16.42
CA ASN A 26 -34.00 0.11 -14.95
C ASN A 26 -33.72 -1.25 -14.33
N VAL A 27 -32.49 -1.74 -14.55
CA VAL A 27 -31.98 -3.02 -14.05
C VAL A 27 -31.86 -2.94 -12.53
N THR A 28 -32.48 -3.90 -11.83
CA THR A 28 -32.51 -3.97 -10.37
C THR A 28 -31.39 -4.86 -9.79
N GLU A 29 -30.97 -5.88 -10.53
CA GLU A 29 -30.00 -6.90 -10.09
C GLU A 29 -28.95 -7.18 -11.16
N ILE A 30 -27.80 -7.74 -10.77
CA ILE A 30 -26.75 -8.12 -11.72
C ILE A 30 -26.98 -9.55 -12.18
N ASP A 31 -27.25 -9.74 -13.47
CA ASP A 31 -27.23 -11.06 -14.10
C ASP A 31 -25.78 -11.51 -14.33
N THR A 32 -25.31 -12.49 -13.56
CA THR A 32 -23.96 -13.05 -13.68
C THR A 32 -23.81 -14.03 -14.84
N ALA A 33 -24.89 -14.57 -15.42
CA ALA A 33 -24.83 -15.44 -16.59
C ALA A 33 -24.47 -14.65 -17.87
N VAL A 34 -24.81 -13.36 -17.91
CA VAL A 34 -24.34 -12.46 -18.98
C VAL A 34 -22.85 -12.13 -18.74
N PRO A 35 -21.95 -12.37 -19.71
CA PRO A 35 -20.53 -12.05 -19.57
C PRO A 35 -20.25 -10.54 -19.71
N PHE A 36 -19.06 -10.14 -19.26
CA PHE A 36 -18.47 -8.86 -19.61
C PHE A 36 -18.16 -8.80 -21.11
N ASP A 37 -18.41 -7.66 -21.75
CA ASP A 37 -18.00 -7.41 -23.14
C ASP A 37 -16.60 -6.75 -23.21
N GLY A 38 -16.04 -6.67 -24.41
CA GLY A 38 -14.74 -6.02 -24.61
C GLY A 38 -14.70 -4.54 -24.21
N LYS A 39 -15.84 -3.85 -24.15
CA LYS A 39 -15.92 -2.43 -23.79
C LYS A 39 -15.79 -2.23 -22.28
N ILE A 40 -16.44 -3.07 -21.47
CA ILE A 40 -16.29 -3.01 -20.01
C ILE A 40 -14.90 -3.51 -19.58
N TYR A 41 -14.32 -4.52 -20.25
CA TYR A 41 -12.90 -4.87 -20.03
C TYR A 41 -11.95 -3.71 -20.35
N PHE A 42 -12.15 -3.02 -21.48
CA PHE A 42 -11.36 -1.84 -21.83
C PHE A 42 -11.52 -0.72 -20.79
N HIS A 43 -12.75 -0.46 -20.34
CA HIS A 43 -13.03 0.50 -19.27
C HIS A 43 -12.26 0.14 -17.98
N MET A 44 -12.41 -1.09 -17.48
CA MET A 44 -11.77 -1.54 -16.24
C MET A 44 -10.24 -1.43 -16.31
N THR A 45 -9.64 -1.95 -17.39
CA THR A 45 -8.18 -1.93 -17.57
C THR A 45 -7.64 -0.50 -17.69
N LEU A 46 -8.25 0.34 -18.53
CA LEU A 46 -7.81 1.72 -18.75
C LEU A 46 -7.97 2.56 -17.47
N GLN A 47 -9.12 2.49 -16.81
CA GLN A 47 -9.36 3.27 -15.58
C GLN A 47 -8.43 2.81 -14.45
N THR A 48 -8.19 1.52 -14.29
CA THR A 48 -7.25 1.00 -13.26
C THR A 48 -5.83 1.53 -13.50
N PHE A 49 -5.34 1.51 -14.74
CA PHE A 49 -4.04 2.10 -15.09
C PHE A 49 -4.00 3.61 -14.82
N LEU A 50 -5.05 4.35 -15.20
CA LEU A 50 -5.10 5.80 -15.01
C LEU A 50 -5.11 6.18 -13.53
N TRP A 51 -6.03 5.62 -12.74
CA TRP A 51 -6.22 5.98 -11.33
C TRP A 51 -5.14 5.40 -10.41
N GLY A 52 -4.69 4.16 -10.67
CA GLY A 52 -3.66 3.51 -9.86
C GLY A 52 -2.23 3.96 -10.16
N ILE A 53 -1.94 4.35 -11.41
CA ILE A 53 -0.56 4.64 -11.86
C ILE A 53 -0.43 6.05 -12.45
N SER A 54 -1.15 6.37 -13.52
CA SER A 54 -0.85 7.57 -14.32
C SER A 54 -1.20 8.91 -13.64
N PHE A 55 -2.33 9.02 -12.94
CA PHE A 55 -2.68 10.21 -12.16
C PHE A 55 -1.75 10.44 -10.96
N PRO A 56 -1.40 9.42 -10.15
CA PRO A 56 -0.37 9.54 -9.13
C PRO A 56 0.98 10.03 -9.66
N ILE A 57 1.46 9.50 -10.80
CA ILE A 57 2.68 9.99 -11.47
C ILE A 57 2.52 11.47 -11.84
N GLY A 58 1.42 11.82 -12.50
CA GLY A 58 1.11 13.20 -12.87
C GLY A 58 1.05 14.14 -11.66
N MET A 59 0.50 13.69 -10.52
CA MET A 59 0.49 14.43 -9.26
C MET A 59 1.92 14.67 -8.77
N VAL A 60 2.74 13.62 -8.66
CA VAL A 60 4.13 13.70 -8.18
C VAL A 60 4.94 14.70 -9.02
N LEU A 61 4.83 14.63 -10.36
CA LEU A 61 5.47 15.57 -11.27
C LEU A 61 5.02 17.03 -11.04
N GLY A 62 3.78 17.26 -10.60
CA GLY A 62 3.25 18.58 -10.24
C GLY A 62 3.76 19.10 -8.88
N LEU A 63 4.04 18.19 -7.94
CA LEU A 63 4.67 18.50 -6.66
C LEU A 63 6.15 18.87 -6.84
N SER A 64 6.88 18.11 -7.66
CA SER A 64 8.29 18.36 -7.98
C SER A 64 8.54 19.49 -8.98
N LYS A 65 7.47 20.07 -9.57
CA LYS A 65 7.51 21.15 -10.58
C LYS A 65 8.12 20.74 -11.93
N SER A 66 7.99 19.46 -12.28
CA SER A 66 8.39 18.95 -13.60
C SER A 66 7.52 19.48 -14.74
N LYS A 67 8.15 19.80 -15.88
CA LYS A 67 7.48 20.26 -17.11
C LYS A 67 6.47 19.24 -17.67
N TYR A 68 6.66 17.95 -17.37
CA TYR A 68 5.83 16.84 -17.85
C TYR A 68 4.48 16.71 -17.13
N HIS A 69 4.28 17.41 -16.00
CA HIS A 69 3.03 17.40 -15.24
C HIS A 69 1.80 17.71 -16.11
N VAL A 70 1.83 18.82 -16.87
CA VAL A 70 0.66 19.29 -17.63
C VAL A 70 0.35 18.40 -18.84
N PRO A 71 1.32 18.02 -19.71
CA PRO A 71 1.05 17.07 -20.79
C PRO A 71 0.45 15.75 -20.31
N LEU A 72 1.00 15.15 -19.25
CA LEU A 72 0.52 13.89 -18.71
C LEU A 72 -0.90 14.02 -18.12
N GLN A 73 -1.18 15.05 -17.32
CA GLN A 73 -2.52 15.20 -16.74
C GLN A 73 -3.58 15.59 -17.78
N SER A 74 -3.23 16.34 -18.83
CA SER A 74 -4.13 16.57 -19.97
C SER A 74 -4.47 15.26 -20.68
N MET A 75 -3.48 14.42 -20.97
CA MET A 75 -3.69 13.10 -21.57
C MET A 75 -4.56 12.20 -20.68
N ASN A 76 -4.24 12.11 -19.38
CA ASN A 76 -5.01 11.33 -18.41
C ASN A 76 -6.47 11.80 -18.34
N THR A 77 -6.70 13.11 -18.34
CA THR A 77 -8.06 13.68 -18.31
C THR A 77 -8.86 13.23 -19.54
N VAL A 78 -8.28 13.31 -20.74
CA VAL A 78 -8.93 12.82 -21.97
C VAL A 78 -9.20 11.31 -21.90
N LEU A 79 -8.22 10.52 -21.47
CA LEU A 79 -8.37 9.06 -21.39
C LEU A 79 -9.40 8.62 -20.33
N VAL A 80 -9.61 9.38 -19.24
CA VAL A 80 -10.73 9.13 -18.31
C VAL A 80 -12.07 9.30 -19.01
N PHE A 81 -12.26 10.33 -19.84
CA PHE A 81 -13.51 10.50 -20.58
C PHE A 81 -13.71 9.37 -21.60
N VAL A 82 -12.66 8.93 -22.29
CA VAL A 82 -12.70 7.78 -23.20
C VAL A 82 -13.08 6.49 -22.46
N GLY A 83 -12.42 6.17 -21.34
CA GLY A 83 -12.77 5.02 -20.51
C GLY A 83 -14.20 5.11 -19.97
N THR A 84 -14.61 6.29 -19.49
CA THR A 84 -15.98 6.54 -18.97
C THR A 84 -17.03 6.34 -20.07
N TYR A 85 -16.76 6.74 -21.31
CA TYR A 85 -17.65 6.51 -22.45
C TYR A 85 -17.92 5.01 -22.64
N PHE A 86 -16.87 4.18 -22.73
CA PHE A 86 -17.04 2.72 -22.86
C PHE A 86 -17.75 2.08 -21.67
N GLY A 87 -17.51 2.57 -20.45
CA GLY A 87 -18.21 2.15 -19.23
C GLY A 87 -19.70 2.52 -19.17
N HIS A 88 -20.21 3.37 -20.06
CA HIS A 88 -21.65 3.68 -20.19
C HIS A 88 -22.28 3.17 -21.49
N HIS A 89 -21.47 2.69 -22.44
CA HIS A 89 -21.92 2.24 -23.77
C HIS A 89 -21.59 0.75 -24.04
N HIS A 90 -21.44 -0.04 -22.97
CA HIS A 90 -21.30 -1.50 -23.06
C HIS A 90 -22.66 -2.17 -23.31
N GLY A 91 -22.62 -3.29 -24.04
CA GLY A 91 -23.78 -4.14 -24.32
C GLY A 91 -23.77 -5.47 -23.56
N GLY A 92 -22.67 -5.81 -22.87
CA GLY A 92 -22.57 -6.97 -21.98
C GLY A 92 -23.32 -6.78 -20.65
N ARG A 93 -22.89 -7.51 -19.60
CA ARG A 93 -23.47 -7.47 -18.25
C ARG A 93 -23.86 -6.06 -17.80
N GLN A 94 -25.12 -5.90 -17.37
CA GLN A 94 -25.68 -4.64 -16.91
C GLN A 94 -25.61 -4.53 -15.39
N PHE A 95 -25.58 -3.29 -14.88
CA PHE A 95 -25.45 -3.01 -13.45
C PHE A 95 -26.58 -2.09 -12.96
N PRO A 96 -27.18 -2.35 -11.78
CA PRO A 96 -28.09 -1.41 -11.13
C PRO A 96 -27.31 -0.17 -10.63
N ALA A 97 -28.00 0.79 -10.00
CA ALA A 97 -27.34 1.93 -9.36
C ALA A 97 -26.32 1.45 -8.30
N THR A 98 -25.06 1.88 -8.41
CA THR A 98 -23.96 1.44 -7.54
C THR A 98 -23.21 2.59 -6.87
N VAL A 99 -22.50 2.27 -5.79
CA VAL A 99 -21.54 3.19 -5.13
C VAL A 99 -20.41 3.62 -6.07
N HIS A 100 -19.98 2.76 -7.01
CA HIS A 100 -19.02 3.13 -8.07
C HIS A 100 -19.58 4.20 -9.00
N GLY A 101 -20.85 4.05 -9.42
CA GLY A 101 -21.53 5.04 -10.27
C GLY A 101 -21.82 6.36 -9.56
N LEU A 102 -22.05 6.33 -8.25
CA LEU A 102 -22.16 7.53 -7.41
C LEU A 102 -20.79 8.23 -7.26
N MET A 103 -19.76 7.48 -6.90
CA MET A 103 -18.40 8.00 -6.71
C MET A 103 -17.82 8.53 -8.03
N ALA A 104 -18.10 7.89 -9.17
CA ALA A 104 -17.74 8.39 -10.51
C ALA A 104 -18.30 9.79 -10.77
N LYS A 105 -19.56 10.07 -10.38
CA LYS A 105 -20.19 11.40 -10.54
C LYS A 105 -19.52 12.44 -9.64
N ILE A 106 -19.11 12.08 -8.43
CA ILE A 106 -18.37 12.95 -7.51
C ILE A 106 -16.97 13.26 -8.09
N ILE A 107 -16.23 12.23 -8.51
CA ILE A 107 -14.90 12.36 -9.11
C ILE A 107 -14.94 13.18 -10.41
N LEU A 108 -15.97 13.02 -11.24
CA LEU A 108 -16.14 13.82 -12.45
C LEU A 108 -16.15 15.33 -12.15
N TRP A 109 -16.92 15.77 -11.16
CA TRP A 109 -16.92 17.18 -10.76
C TRP A 109 -15.56 17.63 -10.22
N ILE A 110 -14.91 16.83 -9.37
CA ILE A 110 -13.57 17.12 -8.86
C ILE A 110 -12.56 17.23 -10.01
N LEU A 111 -12.61 16.34 -11.00
CA LEU A 111 -11.73 16.32 -12.17
C LEU A 111 -11.95 17.55 -13.06
N VAL A 112 -13.21 17.93 -13.33
CA VAL A 112 -13.57 19.15 -14.08
C VAL A 112 -13.07 20.40 -13.34
N THR A 113 -13.28 20.50 -12.03
CA THR A 113 -12.74 21.60 -11.22
C THR A 113 -11.22 21.62 -11.24
N GLN A 114 -10.56 20.47 -11.11
CA GLN A 114 -9.10 20.37 -11.10
C GLN A 114 -8.47 20.76 -12.44
N ALA A 115 -9.06 20.31 -13.55
CA ALA A 115 -8.65 20.68 -14.91
C ALA A 115 -8.90 22.16 -15.19
N GLY A 116 -10.07 22.70 -14.82
CA GLY A 116 -10.38 24.13 -14.93
C GLY A 116 -9.41 25.01 -14.14
N CYS A 117 -9.06 24.61 -12.91
CA CYS A 117 -8.03 25.27 -12.12
C CYS A 117 -6.65 25.19 -12.78
N GLY A 118 -6.27 24.03 -13.33
CA GLY A 118 -5.01 23.84 -14.07
C GLY A 118 -4.90 24.75 -15.29
N ILE A 119 -5.97 24.87 -16.09
CA ILE A 119 -6.06 25.78 -17.24
C ILE A 119 -5.93 27.24 -16.77
N PHE A 120 -6.71 27.66 -15.76
CA PHE A 120 -6.64 29.01 -15.19
C PHE A 120 -5.21 29.38 -14.75
N LEU A 121 -4.53 28.48 -14.03
CA LEU A 121 -3.16 28.69 -13.56
C LEU A 121 -2.14 28.80 -14.70
N LYS A 122 -2.40 28.15 -15.85
CA LYS A 122 -1.59 28.23 -17.07
C LYS A 122 -1.87 29.46 -17.94
N LEU A 123 -3.01 30.12 -17.77
CA LEU A 123 -3.32 31.38 -18.47
C LEU A 123 -2.65 32.63 -17.86
N HIS A 124 -2.02 32.51 -16.69
CA HIS A 124 -1.31 33.61 -16.00
C HIS A 124 -2.16 34.87 -15.75
N ILE A 125 -3.47 34.70 -15.62
CA ILE A 125 -4.42 35.78 -15.31
C ILE A 125 -4.55 35.99 -13.78
N MET A 126 -4.88 37.23 -13.39
CA MET A 126 -5.22 37.62 -12.00
C MET A 126 -4.17 37.22 -10.95
N GLU A 127 -2.88 37.38 -11.28
CA GLU A 127 -1.76 36.79 -10.52
C GLU A 127 -1.67 37.22 -9.05
N LYS A 128 -2.07 38.46 -8.73
CA LYS A 128 -1.98 39.03 -7.37
C LYS A 128 -3.23 38.81 -6.51
N SER A 129 -4.39 38.51 -7.10
CA SER A 129 -5.68 38.44 -6.40
C SER A 129 -6.20 37.01 -6.27
N VAL A 130 -6.55 36.37 -7.39
CA VAL A 130 -7.24 35.06 -7.40
C VAL A 130 -6.24 33.90 -7.51
N ARG A 131 -5.16 34.05 -8.28
CA ARG A 131 -4.17 33.00 -8.51
C ARG A 131 -3.62 32.34 -7.22
N PRO A 132 -3.29 33.06 -6.13
CA PRO A 132 -2.79 32.43 -4.91
C PRO A 132 -3.80 31.49 -4.24
N TRP A 133 -5.10 31.74 -4.39
CA TRP A 133 -6.16 30.85 -3.88
C TRP A 133 -6.30 29.61 -4.77
N ILE A 134 -6.35 29.79 -6.09
CA ILE A 134 -6.45 28.67 -7.04
C ILE A 134 -5.24 27.73 -6.95
N VAL A 135 -4.02 28.22 -6.71
CA VAL A 135 -2.84 27.38 -6.46
C VAL A 135 -3.05 26.47 -5.23
N ARG A 136 -3.67 26.97 -4.16
CA ARG A 136 -3.96 26.18 -2.95
C ARG A 136 -5.04 25.12 -3.22
N VAL A 137 -6.14 25.51 -3.86
CA VAL A 137 -7.24 24.59 -4.22
C VAL A 137 -6.74 23.48 -5.15
N HIS A 138 -6.09 23.85 -6.27
CA HIS A 138 -5.54 22.90 -7.24
C HIS A 138 -4.49 21.97 -6.60
N GLY A 139 -3.66 22.53 -5.73
CA GLY A 139 -2.64 21.79 -4.98
C GLY A 139 -3.21 20.89 -3.89
N PHE A 140 -4.41 21.15 -3.36
CA PHE A 140 -5.11 20.31 -2.40
C PHE A 140 -5.84 19.16 -3.11
N LEU A 141 -6.74 19.48 -4.05
CA LEU A 141 -7.51 18.49 -4.81
C LEU A 141 -6.59 17.49 -5.53
N GLY A 142 -5.51 17.97 -6.14
CA GLY A 142 -4.53 17.11 -6.82
C GLY A 142 -3.83 16.10 -5.91
N LYS A 143 -3.67 16.39 -4.60
CA LYS A 143 -3.11 15.43 -3.62
C LYS A 143 -4.12 14.39 -3.14
N LEU A 144 -5.41 14.63 -3.32
CA LEU A 144 -6.45 13.65 -2.97
C LEU A 144 -6.66 12.58 -4.05
N PHE A 145 -6.17 12.80 -5.28
CA PHE A 145 -6.41 11.87 -6.39
C PHE A 145 -5.93 10.43 -6.17
N PRO A 146 -4.80 10.12 -5.51
CA PRO A 146 -4.46 8.74 -5.20
C PRO A 146 -5.52 8.06 -4.31
N LEU A 147 -6.06 8.77 -3.32
CA LEU A 147 -7.13 8.25 -2.44
C LEU A 147 -8.47 8.11 -3.18
N LEU A 148 -8.86 9.13 -3.95
CA LEU A 148 -10.10 9.10 -4.73
C LEU A 148 -10.05 8.00 -5.81
N GLY A 149 -8.90 7.84 -6.47
CA GLY A 149 -8.65 6.78 -7.45
C GLY A 149 -8.68 5.39 -6.81
N TRP A 150 -8.04 5.21 -5.66
CA TRP A 150 -8.08 3.96 -4.89
C TRP A 150 -9.52 3.55 -4.56
N VAL A 151 -10.30 4.45 -3.95
CA VAL A 151 -11.72 4.20 -3.62
C VAL A 151 -12.55 3.88 -4.88
N GLN A 152 -12.33 4.59 -5.99
CA GLN A 152 -13.03 4.33 -7.25
C GLN A 152 -12.73 2.95 -7.82
N MET A 153 -11.47 2.50 -7.73
CA MET A 153 -11.06 1.16 -8.16
C MET A 153 -11.68 0.07 -7.28
N LEU A 154 -11.64 0.20 -5.95
CA LEU A 154 -12.28 -0.77 -5.04
C LEU A 154 -13.79 -0.87 -5.24
N PHE A 155 -14.48 0.26 -5.39
CA PHE A 155 -15.91 0.25 -5.73
C PHE A 155 -16.16 -0.34 -7.13
N GLY A 156 -15.19 -0.23 -8.04
CA GLY A 156 -15.21 -0.88 -9.36
C GLY A 156 -15.17 -2.40 -9.25
N VAL A 157 -14.25 -2.94 -8.46
CA VAL A 157 -14.16 -4.39 -8.17
C VAL A 157 -15.46 -4.90 -7.54
N ALA A 158 -15.94 -4.26 -6.48
CA ALA A 158 -17.21 -4.62 -5.84
C ALA A 158 -18.40 -4.54 -6.81
N THR A 159 -18.43 -3.55 -7.70
CA THR A 159 -19.49 -3.42 -8.72
C THR A 159 -19.41 -4.51 -9.78
N ALA A 160 -18.20 -4.85 -10.26
CA ALA A 160 -17.98 -5.85 -11.30
C ALA A 160 -18.37 -7.26 -10.81
N LEU A 161 -17.95 -7.61 -9.60
CA LEU A 161 -18.19 -8.92 -9.00
C LEU A 161 -19.57 -9.02 -8.31
N GLY A 162 -20.20 -7.89 -8.02
CA GLY A 162 -21.55 -7.81 -7.41
C GLY A 162 -21.57 -7.81 -5.88
N PHE A 163 -20.39 -7.78 -5.25
CA PHE A 163 -20.19 -7.82 -3.80
C PHE A 163 -20.60 -6.52 -3.08
N CYS A 164 -20.56 -6.60 -1.75
CA CYS A 164 -20.77 -5.53 -0.78
C CYS A 164 -22.18 -4.93 -0.82
N ARG A 165 -23.18 -5.83 -0.86
CA ARG A 165 -24.61 -5.49 -0.94
C ARG A 165 -25.43 -6.19 0.14
N GLY A 166 -26.63 -5.67 0.40
CA GLY A 166 -27.53 -6.24 1.40
C GLY A 166 -26.88 -6.36 2.78
N GLY A 167 -26.99 -7.53 3.41
CA GLY A 167 -26.40 -7.82 4.72
C GLY A 167 -24.86 -7.80 4.75
N ASN A 168 -24.20 -7.95 3.60
CA ASN A 168 -22.74 -8.11 3.52
C ASN A 168 -21.99 -6.77 3.60
N LEU A 169 -22.69 -5.64 3.51
CA LEU A 169 -22.10 -4.29 3.45
C LEU A 169 -21.19 -3.98 4.65
N GLY A 170 -21.57 -4.36 5.88
CA GLY A 170 -20.77 -4.10 7.08
C GLY A 170 -19.47 -4.92 7.10
N GLN A 171 -19.54 -6.18 6.68
CA GLN A 171 -18.40 -7.09 6.56
C GLN A 171 -17.40 -6.53 5.53
N CYS A 172 -17.87 -6.22 4.32
CA CYS A 172 -17.08 -5.60 3.26
C CYS A 172 -16.43 -4.28 3.71
N ALA A 173 -17.21 -3.40 4.35
CA ALA A 173 -16.71 -2.10 4.79
C ALA A 173 -15.54 -2.26 5.79
N ALA A 174 -15.65 -3.20 6.74
CA ALA A 174 -14.57 -3.48 7.68
C ALA A 174 -13.28 -3.94 6.96
N HIS A 175 -13.38 -4.90 6.04
CA HIS A 175 -12.23 -5.45 5.30
C HIS A 175 -11.60 -4.39 4.39
N TYR A 176 -12.40 -3.70 3.58
CA TYR A 176 -11.89 -2.70 2.64
C TYR A 176 -11.32 -1.47 3.33
N ILE A 177 -11.92 -0.97 4.43
CA ILE A 177 -11.42 0.19 5.16
C ILE A 177 -10.12 -0.16 5.89
N MET A 178 -10.09 -1.27 6.65
CA MET A 178 -8.90 -1.66 7.43
C MET A 178 -7.75 -2.11 6.53
N GLY A 179 -8.03 -2.90 5.48
CA GLY A 179 -7.01 -3.32 4.51
C GLY A 179 -6.39 -2.11 3.79
N SER A 180 -7.23 -1.16 3.35
CA SER A 180 -6.76 0.12 2.81
C SER A 180 -5.97 0.95 3.82
N ALA A 181 -6.33 0.91 5.11
CA ALA A 181 -5.62 1.62 6.16
C ALA A 181 -4.21 1.05 6.40
N PHE A 182 -4.04 -0.27 6.35
CA PHE A 182 -2.70 -0.90 6.44
C PHE A 182 -1.83 -0.59 5.21
N ILE A 183 -2.39 -0.65 3.99
CA ILE A 183 -1.69 -0.21 2.77
C ILE A 183 -1.30 1.27 2.86
N GLY A 184 -2.23 2.12 3.32
CA GLY A 184 -2.01 3.55 3.54
C GLY A 184 -0.94 3.83 4.59
N TYR A 185 -0.89 3.06 5.69
CA TYR A 185 0.15 3.16 6.70
C TYR A 185 1.51 2.74 6.13
N GLY A 186 1.59 1.64 5.36
CA GLY A 186 2.78 1.26 4.62
C GLY A 186 3.28 2.37 3.68
N ALA A 187 2.38 3.07 2.97
CA ALA A 187 2.73 4.23 2.15
C ALA A 187 3.23 5.44 2.97
N ILE A 188 2.62 5.71 4.13
CA ILE A 188 3.09 6.74 5.08
C ILE A 188 4.48 6.39 5.61
N LEU A 189 4.75 5.13 5.94
CA LEU A 189 6.07 4.67 6.37
C LEU A 189 7.13 4.89 5.29
N VAL A 190 6.85 4.56 4.02
CA VAL A 190 7.79 4.85 2.91
C VAL A 190 8.03 6.36 2.75
N LEU A 191 6.98 7.18 2.85
CA LEU A 191 7.12 8.65 2.84
C LEU A 191 7.97 9.15 4.02
N MET A 192 7.78 8.61 5.23
CA MET A 192 8.56 8.98 6.41
C MET A 192 10.03 8.57 6.26
N LEU A 193 10.28 7.37 5.74
CA LEU A 193 11.60 6.81 5.48
C LEU A 193 12.41 7.63 4.46
N THR A 194 11.79 8.10 3.37
CA THR A 194 12.51 8.83 2.31
C THR A 194 12.54 10.35 2.48
N VAL A 195 11.44 10.98 2.95
CA VAL A 195 11.32 12.46 2.98
C VAL A 195 10.83 13.03 4.32
N GLY A 196 10.37 12.20 5.25
CA GLY A 196 9.81 12.64 6.53
C GLY A 196 10.84 13.09 7.58
N GLY A 197 12.08 12.60 7.53
CA GLY A 197 13.12 12.87 8.54
C GLY A 197 13.31 14.36 8.86
N LYS A 198 13.63 15.18 7.83
CA LYS A 198 13.77 16.65 7.95
C LYS A 198 12.47 17.37 8.40
N TRP A 199 11.31 16.70 8.42
CA TRP A 199 10.05 17.25 8.95
C TRP A 199 9.81 16.83 10.40
N LEU A 200 10.05 15.56 10.75
CA LEU A 200 9.99 15.03 12.13
C LEU A 200 10.94 15.79 13.06
N GLU A 201 12.18 16.02 12.61
CA GLU A 201 13.20 16.80 13.32
C GLU A 201 12.71 18.22 13.63
N ARG A 202 12.23 18.97 12.63
CA ARG A 202 11.68 20.32 12.81
C ARG A 202 10.42 20.38 13.69
N ARG A 203 9.74 19.25 13.89
CA ARG A 203 8.59 19.13 14.79
C ARG A 203 8.97 18.65 16.20
N GLY A 204 10.21 18.22 16.42
CA GLY A 204 10.66 17.65 17.70
C GLY A 204 9.92 16.36 18.08
N CYS A 205 9.39 15.62 17.11
CA CYS A 205 8.60 14.40 17.34
C CYS A 205 9.18 13.21 16.58
N SER A 206 9.16 12.03 17.21
CA SER A 206 9.43 10.77 16.52
C SER A 206 8.24 10.37 15.65
N GLN A 207 8.48 9.43 14.73
CA GLN A 207 7.40 8.83 13.96
C GLN A 207 6.45 8.05 14.89
N GLU A 208 7.00 7.38 15.89
CA GLU A 208 6.30 6.56 16.86
C GLU A 208 5.34 7.37 17.74
N MET A 209 5.61 8.65 17.99
CA MET A 209 4.65 9.58 18.61
C MET A 209 3.39 9.76 17.74
N LEU A 210 3.56 9.89 16.42
CA LEU A 210 2.44 10.07 15.49
C LEU A 210 1.65 8.77 15.35
N ASP A 211 2.35 7.66 15.14
CA ASP A 211 1.76 6.33 15.03
C ASP A 211 0.97 5.97 16.31
N SER A 212 1.55 6.21 17.49
CA SER A 212 0.87 6.04 18.79
C SER A 212 -0.36 6.94 18.93
N SER A 213 -0.32 8.16 18.40
CA SER A 213 -1.47 9.09 18.44
C SER A 213 -2.63 8.60 17.56
N VAL A 214 -2.33 8.07 16.37
CA VAL A 214 -3.33 7.48 15.46
C VAL A 214 -3.91 6.20 16.07
N ILE A 215 -3.06 5.31 16.58
CA ILE A 215 -3.46 4.08 17.28
C ILE A 215 -4.36 4.42 18.48
N THR A 216 -4.04 5.48 19.24
CA THR A 216 -4.88 5.93 20.36
C THR A 216 -6.25 6.40 19.90
N ALA A 217 -6.31 7.30 18.92
CA ALA A 217 -7.57 7.84 18.41
C ALA A 217 -8.44 6.74 17.78
N TRP A 218 -7.85 5.85 16.98
CA TRP A 218 -8.55 4.73 16.38
C TRP A 218 -9.06 3.74 17.43
N GLY A 219 -8.23 3.36 18.41
CA GLY A 219 -8.61 2.45 19.48
C GLY A 219 -9.80 2.96 20.31
N ILE A 220 -9.85 4.28 20.60
CA ILE A 220 -10.98 4.91 21.28
C ILE A 220 -12.25 4.76 20.44
N VAL A 221 -12.20 5.14 19.16
CA VAL A 221 -13.37 5.01 18.26
C VAL A 221 -13.83 3.55 18.21
N ASN A 222 -12.94 2.61 17.89
CA ASN A 222 -13.27 1.19 17.77
C ASN A 222 -13.90 0.62 19.05
N THR A 223 -13.37 0.97 20.23
CA THR A 223 -13.90 0.53 21.54
C THR A 223 -15.36 0.93 21.73
N PHE A 224 -15.75 2.12 21.27
CA PHE A 224 -17.08 2.69 21.54
C PHE A 224 -18.04 2.61 20.34
N THR A 225 -17.60 2.14 19.17
CA THR A 225 -18.45 1.98 17.98
C THR A 225 -18.65 0.53 17.51
N GLU A 226 -17.89 -0.44 18.01
CA GLU A 226 -17.99 -1.83 17.53
C GLU A 226 -19.33 -2.49 17.86
N HIS A 227 -19.83 -2.31 19.09
CA HIS A 227 -21.08 -2.93 19.51
C HIS A 227 -22.29 -2.07 19.09
N HIS A 228 -23.07 -2.57 18.15
CA HIS A 228 -24.22 -1.89 17.56
C HIS A 228 -25.55 -2.14 18.30
N GLY A 229 -25.50 -2.73 19.50
CA GLY A 229 -26.66 -3.09 20.33
C GLY A 229 -27.03 -4.58 20.27
N GLY A 230 -27.89 -5.00 21.19
CA GLY A 230 -28.30 -6.41 21.34
C GLY A 230 -27.42 -7.20 22.33
N PRO A 231 -27.53 -8.54 22.36
CA PRO A 231 -26.64 -9.40 23.14
C PRO A 231 -25.21 -9.35 22.59
N TRP A 232 -24.22 -9.37 23.48
CA TRP A 232 -22.81 -9.43 23.10
C TRP A 232 -22.46 -10.78 22.47
N SER A 233 -21.93 -10.75 21.25
CA SER A 233 -21.29 -11.92 20.61
C SER A 233 -19.81 -12.03 20.97
N HIS A 234 -19.21 -13.19 20.69
CA HIS A 234 -17.77 -13.39 20.85
C HIS A 234 -16.94 -12.42 20.00
N LYS A 235 -17.40 -12.16 18.77
CA LYS A 235 -16.80 -11.21 17.83
C LYS A 235 -16.79 -9.79 18.39
N ASP A 236 -17.93 -9.32 18.91
CA ASP A 236 -18.05 -7.99 19.53
C ASP A 236 -17.05 -7.82 20.68
N MET A 237 -16.92 -8.84 21.54
CA MET A 237 -15.99 -8.82 22.67
C MET A 237 -14.53 -8.78 22.18
N GLN A 238 -14.14 -9.62 21.23
CA GLN A 238 -12.78 -9.63 20.68
C GLN A 238 -12.41 -8.31 20.02
N HIS A 239 -13.27 -7.79 19.14
CA HIS A 239 -13.04 -6.54 18.42
C HIS A 239 -13.03 -5.33 19.36
N THR A 240 -13.93 -5.27 20.34
CA THR A 240 -13.95 -4.20 21.36
C THR A 240 -12.67 -4.23 22.20
N MET A 241 -12.22 -5.41 22.64
CA MET A 241 -10.98 -5.54 23.41
C MET A 241 -9.72 -5.27 22.58
N MET A 242 -9.75 -5.51 21.27
CA MET A 242 -8.70 -5.03 20.35
C MET A 242 -8.65 -3.50 20.33
N GLY A 243 -9.81 -2.83 20.30
CA GLY A 243 -9.91 -1.38 20.49
C GLY A 243 -9.30 -0.90 21.81
N VAL A 244 -9.58 -1.60 22.92
CA VAL A 244 -9.04 -1.30 24.25
C VAL A 244 -7.52 -1.44 24.28
N LEU A 245 -6.99 -2.52 23.73
CA LEU A 245 -5.55 -2.75 23.57
C LEU A 245 -4.90 -1.59 22.79
N TRP A 246 -5.52 -1.18 21.69
CA TRP A 246 -5.02 -0.10 20.85
C TRP A 246 -4.94 1.23 21.62
N TRP A 247 -6.00 1.69 22.29
CA TRP A 247 -5.90 3.00 22.95
C TRP A 247 -5.06 2.98 24.22
N ALA A 248 -5.11 1.91 25.02
CA ALA A 248 -4.27 1.80 26.20
C ALA A 248 -2.77 1.72 25.82
N GLY A 249 -2.43 0.89 24.84
CA GLY A 249 -1.07 0.79 24.30
C GLY A 249 -0.62 2.07 23.60
N GLY A 250 -1.51 2.71 22.83
CA GLY A 250 -1.25 3.98 22.15
C GLY A 250 -0.88 5.10 23.12
N MET A 251 -1.60 5.25 24.23
CA MET A 251 -1.24 6.23 25.27
C MET A 251 0.14 5.96 25.89
N LEU A 252 0.49 4.69 26.13
CA LEU A 252 1.83 4.31 26.58
C LEU A 252 2.90 4.66 25.52
N GLY A 253 2.61 4.38 24.25
CA GLY A 253 3.47 4.72 23.12
C GLY A 253 3.71 6.23 23.01
N MET A 254 2.67 7.04 23.17
CA MET A 254 2.78 8.51 23.25
C MET A 254 3.65 8.93 24.44
N PHE A 255 3.43 8.35 25.62
CA PHE A 255 4.18 8.70 26.83
C PHE A 255 5.69 8.39 26.73
N LEU A 256 6.06 7.26 26.13
CA LEU A 256 7.46 6.87 25.92
C LEU A 256 8.13 7.67 24.79
N SER A 257 7.38 8.03 23.75
CA SER A 257 7.89 8.74 22.57
C SER A 257 8.07 10.26 22.76
N ARG A 258 7.84 10.79 23.97
CA ARG A 258 7.97 12.23 24.28
C ARG A 258 9.39 12.74 24.07
N GLY A 259 9.50 13.97 23.56
CA GLY A 259 10.80 14.60 23.31
C GLY A 259 11.56 13.99 22.13
N GLY A 260 10.85 13.47 21.12
CA GLY A 260 11.46 12.92 19.91
C GLY A 260 12.01 11.49 20.05
N LYS A 261 11.81 10.82 21.18
CA LYS A 261 12.30 9.45 21.43
C LYS A 261 11.59 8.43 20.55
N ARG A 262 12.34 7.44 20.04
CA ARG A 262 11.78 6.26 19.37
C ARG A 262 11.15 5.32 20.42
N SER A 263 10.29 4.40 19.98
CA SER A 263 9.59 3.48 20.86
C SER A 263 9.15 2.22 20.11
N PHE A 264 9.28 1.05 20.72
CA PHE A 264 8.82 -0.21 20.12
C PHE A 264 7.28 -0.40 20.23
N ILE A 265 6.58 0.43 21.01
CA ILE A 265 5.17 0.21 21.38
C ILE A 265 4.21 0.13 20.18
N PRO A 266 4.23 1.03 19.18
CA PRO A 266 3.36 0.89 18.00
C PRO A 266 3.54 -0.45 17.30
N ALA A 267 4.79 -0.87 17.11
CA ALA A 267 5.11 -2.14 16.48
C ALA A 267 4.61 -3.34 17.31
N PHE A 268 4.71 -3.27 18.65
CA PHE A 268 4.21 -4.32 19.53
C PHE A 268 2.69 -4.45 19.53
N ILE A 269 1.95 -3.34 19.43
CA ILE A 269 0.49 -3.35 19.26
C ILE A 269 0.10 -4.02 17.94
N ILE A 270 0.86 -3.78 16.86
CA ILE A 270 0.67 -4.45 15.57
C ILE A 270 0.98 -5.96 15.67
N ILE A 271 1.99 -6.39 16.44
CA ILE A 271 2.25 -7.82 16.71
C ILE A 271 1.06 -8.47 17.43
N LEU A 272 0.56 -7.86 18.50
CA LEU A 272 -0.57 -8.38 19.27
C LEU A 272 -1.87 -8.43 18.44
N THR A 273 -2.07 -7.43 17.57
CA THR A 273 -3.16 -7.43 16.59
C THR A 273 -3.02 -8.60 15.62
N GLY A 274 -1.83 -8.78 15.04
CA GLY A 274 -1.55 -9.88 14.12
C GLY A 274 -1.74 -11.26 14.77
N TRP A 275 -1.29 -11.43 16.01
CA TRP A 275 -1.54 -12.66 16.79
C TRP A 275 -3.03 -12.92 16.97
N GLY A 276 -3.79 -11.93 17.45
CA GLY A 276 -5.24 -12.05 17.64
C GLY A 276 -5.99 -12.41 16.36
N MET A 277 -5.64 -11.76 15.25
CA MET A 277 -6.23 -12.05 13.94
C MET A 277 -5.79 -13.41 13.38
N SER A 278 -4.58 -13.89 13.71
CA SER A 278 -4.12 -15.21 13.28
C SER A 278 -4.83 -16.39 13.96
N ALA A 279 -5.41 -16.13 15.13
CA ALA A 279 -6.22 -17.09 15.90
C ALA A 279 -7.74 -16.88 15.71
N HIS A 280 -8.17 -15.94 14.86
CA HIS A 280 -9.58 -15.68 14.61
C HIS A 280 -10.15 -16.70 13.61
N GLU A 281 -10.84 -17.72 14.13
CA GLU A 281 -11.54 -18.70 13.29
C GLU A 281 -12.64 -18.03 12.45
N GLN A 282 -12.81 -18.51 11.22
CA GLN A 282 -13.83 -18.04 10.27
C GLN A 282 -14.70 -19.21 9.83
N ALA A 283 -15.92 -18.91 9.34
CA ALA A 283 -16.86 -19.95 8.88
C ALA A 283 -16.31 -20.81 7.72
N LEU A 284 -15.38 -20.28 6.93
CA LEU A 284 -14.67 -21.00 5.87
C LEU A 284 -13.22 -21.28 6.26
N MET A 285 -12.73 -22.47 5.89
CA MET A 285 -11.33 -22.85 6.05
C MET A 285 -10.39 -21.96 5.22
N ILE A 286 -10.74 -21.61 3.98
CA ILE A 286 -9.95 -20.67 3.15
C ILE A 286 -9.85 -19.31 3.84
N SER A 287 -10.97 -18.74 4.31
CA SER A 287 -10.99 -17.46 5.01
C SER A 287 -10.13 -17.49 6.28
N SER A 288 -10.22 -18.57 7.07
CA SER A 288 -9.38 -18.77 8.26
C SER A 288 -7.88 -18.78 7.91
N LYS A 289 -7.48 -19.39 6.79
CA LYS A 289 -6.08 -19.41 6.34
C LYS A 289 -5.59 -18.07 5.81
N ILE A 290 -6.41 -17.32 5.06
CA ILE A 290 -6.05 -15.97 4.60
C ILE A 290 -5.96 -14.99 5.79
N HIS A 291 -6.88 -15.07 6.75
CA HIS A 291 -6.79 -14.32 8.01
C HIS A 291 -5.54 -14.66 8.84
N ALA A 292 -5.13 -15.93 8.87
CA ALA A 292 -3.87 -16.35 9.48
C ALA A 292 -2.65 -15.72 8.79
N LEU A 293 -2.60 -15.71 7.46
CA LEU A 293 -1.52 -15.07 6.70
C LEU A 293 -1.48 -13.55 6.91
N PHE A 294 -2.63 -12.88 6.96
CA PHE A 294 -2.73 -11.47 7.36
C PHE A 294 -2.14 -11.23 8.76
N GLY A 295 -2.53 -12.07 9.74
CA GLY A 295 -2.00 -12.00 11.09
C GLY A 295 -0.47 -12.16 11.14
N TYR A 296 0.07 -13.14 10.41
CA TYR A 296 1.52 -13.35 10.29
C TYR A 296 2.23 -12.19 9.60
N ALA A 297 1.62 -11.56 8.58
CA ALA A 297 2.18 -10.37 7.93
C ALA A 297 2.29 -9.19 8.90
N LEU A 298 1.26 -8.95 9.74
CA LEU A 298 1.32 -7.93 10.80
C LEU A 298 2.36 -8.27 11.88
N MET A 299 2.42 -9.52 12.35
CA MET A 299 3.45 -9.95 13.30
C MET A 299 4.86 -9.74 12.73
N GLY A 300 5.09 -10.12 11.48
CA GLY A 300 6.35 -9.89 10.78
C GLY A 300 6.68 -8.40 10.62
N ALA A 301 5.71 -7.57 10.24
CA ALA A 301 5.89 -6.12 10.12
C ALA A 301 6.31 -5.49 11.46
N GLY A 302 5.62 -5.87 12.54
CA GLY A 302 5.93 -5.41 13.89
C GLY A 302 7.31 -5.88 14.37
N VAL A 303 7.63 -7.18 14.23
CA VAL A 303 8.96 -7.71 14.61
C VAL A 303 10.06 -7.03 13.82
N ALA A 304 9.92 -6.88 12.49
CA ALA A 304 10.88 -6.16 11.67
C ALA A 304 11.02 -4.69 12.10
N ARG A 305 9.94 -4.03 12.51
CA ARG A 305 10.01 -2.64 13.01
C ARG A 305 10.69 -2.53 14.38
N ILE A 306 10.53 -3.51 15.28
CA ILE A 306 11.27 -3.55 16.55
C ILE A 306 12.77 -3.75 16.26
N ILE A 307 13.13 -4.67 15.35
CA ILE A 307 14.52 -4.89 14.93
C ILE A 307 15.10 -3.60 14.32
N GLU A 308 14.34 -2.91 13.46
CA GLU A 308 14.74 -1.65 12.86
C GLU A 308 15.06 -0.58 13.92
N VAL A 309 14.11 -0.33 14.84
CA VAL A 309 14.25 0.73 15.85
C VAL A 309 15.39 0.42 16.81
N CYS A 310 15.38 -0.77 17.41
CA CYS A 310 16.27 -1.08 18.53
C CYS A 310 17.68 -1.49 18.11
N PHE A 311 17.88 -2.09 16.93
CA PHE A 311 19.18 -2.67 16.51
C PHE A 311 19.76 -2.04 15.24
N VAL A 312 18.94 -1.80 14.21
CA VAL A 312 19.42 -1.20 12.95
C VAL A 312 19.69 0.30 13.11
N LEU A 313 18.86 0.99 13.88
CA LEU A 313 18.97 2.42 14.16
C LEU A 313 19.46 2.74 15.58
N ASN A 314 19.42 1.78 16.52
CA ASN A 314 19.80 1.97 17.93
C ASN A 314 19.13 3.22 18.54
N ASP A 315 17.80 3.30 18.41
CA ASP A 315 16.93 4.41 18.82
C ASP A 315 17.21 5.78 18.15
N ASN A 316 18.08 5.84 17.13
CA ASN A 316 18.30 7.07 16.34
C ASN A 316 17.29 7.21 15.19
N PRO A 317 17.17 8.40 14.56
CA PRO A 317 16.54 8.56 13.25
C PRO A 317 17.29 7.81 12.14
N THR A 318 16.62 7.52 11.02
CA THR A 318 17.31 7.09 9.79
C THR A 318 18.27 8.20 9.34
N PRO A 319 19.57 7.92 9.12
CA PRO A 319 20.50 8.96 8.69
C PRO A 319 20.16 9.46 7.27
N PRO A 320 20.40 10.75 6.95
CA PRO A 320 20.15 11.29 5.62
C PRO A 320 20.85 10.47 4.51
N GLY A 321 20.19 10.32 3.37
CA GLY A 321 20.74 9.66 2.17
C GLY A 321 20.96 8.14 2.26
N THR A 322 20.82 7.51 3.44
CA THR A 322 21.21 6.10 3.67
C THR A 322 20.05 5.25 4.19
N ILE A 323 19.09 4.98 3.29
CA ILE A 323 18.01 4.02 3.53
C ILE A 323 18.58 2.60 3.39
N ARG A 324 18.45 1.78 4.44
CA ARG A 324 18.89 0.36 4.40
C ARG A 324 17.77 -0.54 3.87
N ILE A 325 18.11 -1.60 3.14
CA ILE A 325 17.11 -2.50 2.54
C ILE A 325 16.12 -3.08 3.58
N PHE A 326 16.60 -3.36 4.78
CA PHE A 326 15.78 -3.89 5.88
C PHE A 326 14.63 -2.95 6.27
N GLN A 327 14.79 -1.63 6.09
CA GLN A 327 13.76 -0.63 6.42
C GLN A 327 12.57 -0.65 5.43
N HIS A 328 12.71 -1.35 4.29
CA HIS A 328 11.61 -1.62 3.38
C HIS A 328 10.73 -2.80 3.83
N LEU A 329 11.22 -3.66 4.73
CA LEU A 329 10.48 -4.86 5.16
C LEU A 329 9.22 -4.53 5.99
N PRO A 330 9.24 -3.67 7.03
CA PRO A 330 8.02 -3.29 7.75
C PRO A 330 6.91 -2.69 6.86
N PRO A 331 7.17 -1.67 6.01
CA PRO A 331 6.12 -1.11 5.17
C PRO A 331 5.64 -2.06 4.06
N TYR A 332 6.50 -2.93 3.53
CA TYR A 332 6.06 -3.97 2.60
C TYR A 332 5.09 -4.96 3.28
N LEU A 333 5.43 -5.46 4.47
CA LEU A 333 4.60 -6.42 5.19
C LEU A 333 3.24 -5.81 5.64
N LEU A 334 3.17 -4.50 5.88
CA LEU A 334 1.90 -3.79 6.09
C LEU A 334 1.06 -3.68 4.80
N VAL A 335 1.69 -3.44 3.64
CA VAL A 335 0.98 -3.47 2.35
C VAL A 335 0.46 -4.88 2.06
N LEU A 336 1.29 -5.91 2.26
CA LEU A 336 0.89 -7.32 2.14
C LEU A 336 -0.28 -7.67 3.07
N GLY A 337 -0.18 -7.35 4.36
CA GLY A 337 -1.25 -7.58 5.32
C GLY A 337 -2.54 -6.85 4.93
N GLY A 338 -2.43 -5.60 4.47
CA GLY A 338 -3.58 -4.84 4.01
C GLY A 338 -4.21 -5.38 2.71
N THR A 339 -3.42 -5.95 1.80
CA THR A 339 -3.94 -6.67 0.62
C THR A 339 -4.69 -7.93 1.03
N LEU A 340 -4.07 -8.81 1.83
CA LEU A 340 -4.68 -10.06 2.34
C LEU A 340 -5.96 -9.81 3.15
N PHE A 341 -6.01 -8.74 3.95
CA PHE A 341 -7.22 -8.42 4.71
C PHE A 341 -8.31 -7.78 3.84
N MET A 342 -7.95 -7.08 2.77
CA MET A 342 -8.92 -6.48 1.87
C MET A 342 -9.63 -7.53 1.00
N SER A 343 -8.93 -8.60 0.62
CA SER A 343 -9.43 -9.70 -0.22
C SER A 343 -10.21 -10.78 0.55
N ALA A 344 -10.17 -10.77 1.89
CA ALA A 344 -10.77 -11.80 2.73
C ALA A 344 -12.26 -11.58 3.07
N THR A 345 -13.02 -10.87 2.23
CA THR A 345 -14.47 -10.71 2.46
C THR A 345 -15.22 -12.05 2.35
N ASP A 346 -16.32 -12.22 3.08
CA ASP A 346 -17.08 -13.48 3.08
C ASP A 346 -17.53 -13.84 1.66
N GLU A 347 -17.94 -12.85 0.87
CA GLU A 347 -18.36 -13.02 -0.53
C GLU A 347 -17.20 -13.43 -1.45
N GLU A 348 -16.01 -12.82 -1.30
CA GLU A 348 -14.81 -13.19 -2.06
C GLU A 348 -14.33 -14.59 -1.70
N MET A 349 -14.35 -14.95 -0.41
CA MET A 349 -13.93 -16.24 0.10
C MET A 349 -14.89 -17.37 -0.34
N HIS A 350 -16.21 -17.14 -0.28
CA HIS A 350 -17.19 -18.09 -0.84
C HIS A 350 -17.06 -18.23 -2.36
N ASN A 351 -16.78 -17.15 -3.08
CA ASN A 351 -16.57 -17.20 -4.53
C ASN A 351 -15.28 -17.97 -4.89
N ALA A 352 -14.18 -17.77 -4.15
CA ALA A 352 -12.94 -18.51 -4.36
C ALA A 352 -13.09 -20.01 -4.07
N ASP A 353 -13.72 -20.36 -2.93
CA ASP A 353 -14.01 -21.74 -2.53
C ASP A 353 -14.93 -22.45 -3.54
N GLY A 354 -15.99 -21.76 -4.00
CA GLY A 354 -16.91 -22.28 -5.03
C GLY A 354 -16.28 -22.46 -6.42
N LEU A 355 -15.17 -21.77 -6.71
CA LEU A 355 -14.34 -21.98 -7.91
C LEU A 355 -13.26 -23.06 -7.72
N GLY A 356 -13.14 -23.65 -6.53
CA GLY A 356 -12.10 -24.63 -6.18
C GLY A 356 -10.71 -24.02 -6.05
N ILE A 357 -10.59 -22.71 -5.85
CA ILE A 357 -9.31 -22.02 -5.64
C ILE A 357 -8.87 -22.26 -4.20
N ASP A 358 -7.71 -22.91 -4.02
CA ASP A 358 -7.16 -23.14 -2.69
C ASP A 358 -6.51 -21.88 -2.09
N HIS A 359 -6.38 -21.87 -0.76
CA HIS A 359 -5.82 -20.76 -0.01
C HIS A 359 -4.36 -20.39 -0.36
N VAL A 360 -3.53 -21.31 -0.85
CA VAL A 360 -2.15 -21.03 -1.28
C VAL A 360 -2.16 -20.34 -2.64
N THR A 361 -2.93 -20.85 -3.60
CA THR A 361 -3.12 -20.19 -4.90
C THR A 361 -3.69 -18.78 -4.73
N TYR A 362 -4.67 -18.61 -3.85
CA TYR A 362 -5.25 -17.31 -3.52
C TYR A 362 -4.20 -16.36 -2.88
N ALA A 363 -3.45 -16.84 -1.88
CA ALA A 363 -2.41 -16.05 -1.23
C ALA A 363 -1.28 -15.64 -2.19
N LEU A 364 -0.88 -16.50 -3.14
CA LEU A 364 0.15 -16.17 -4.14
C LEU A 364 -0.30 -15.03 -5.08
N PHE A 365 -1.59 -14.93 -5.38
CA PHE A 365 -2.15 -13.78 -6.09
C PHE A 365 -2.03 -12.50 -5.25
N ASP A 366 -2.44 -12.53 -3.98
CA ASP A 366 -2.34 -11.37 -3.08
C ASP A 366 -0.89 -10.96 -2.81
N PHE A 367 0.04 -11.91 -2.70
CA PHE A 367 1.47 -11.65 -2.58
C PHE A 367 1.96 -10.88 -3.81
N SER A 368 1.61 -11.37 -5.01
CA SER A 368 1.95 -10.72 -6.28
C SER A 368 1.36 -9.31 -6.39
N LEU A 369 0.10 -9.13 -6.00
CA LEU A 369 -0.57 -7.82 -5.98
C LEU A 369 0.08 -6.87 -4.98
N SER A 370 0.47 -7.34 -3.78
CA SER A 370 1.16 -6.55 -2.77
C SER A 370 2.51 -6.02 -3.26
N PHE A 371 3.28 -6.82 -4.02
CA PHE A 371 4.53 -6.38 -4.64
C PHE A 371 4.29 -5.27 -5.66
N LEU A 372 3.24 -5.35 -6.48
CA LEU A 372 2.89 -4.32 -7.45
C LEU A 372 2.44 -3.02 -6.77
N ILE A 373 1.62 -3.10 -5.71
CA ILE A 373 1.20 -1.94 -4.91
C ILE A 373 2.42 -1.29 -4.24
N TYR A 374 3.30 -2.09 -3.63
CA TYR A 374 4.51 -1.59 -2.97
C TYR A 374 5.52 -0.98 -3.96
N LEU A 375 5.64 -1.56 -5.16
CA LEU A 375 6.41 -1.01 -6.26
C LEU A 375 5.87 0.36 -6.68
N ILE A 376 4.55 0.52 -6.83
CA ILE A 376 3.93 1.82 -7.18
C ILE A 376 4.20 2.85 -6.08
N ILE A 377 4.00 2.49 -4.80
CA ILE A 377 4.27 3.37 -3.65
C ILE A 377 5.73 3.84 -3.64
N THR A 378 6.68 2.91 -3.68
CA THR A 378 8.12 3.23 -3.64
C THR A 378 8.57 3.99 -4.88
N PHE A 379 8.08 3.62 -6.07
CA PHE A 379 8.34 4.35 -7.32
C PHE A 379 7.84 5.79 -7.26
N LEU A 380 6.64 6.07 -6.75
CA LEU A 380 6.10 7.43 -6.64
C LEU A 380 6.92 8.31 -5.68
N VAL A 381 7.39 7.75 -4.56
CA VAL A 381 8.26 8.47 -3.62
C VAL A 381 9.65 8.68 -4.21
N HIS A 382 10.23 7.68 -4.88
CA HIS A 382 11.49 7.82 -5.60
C HIS A 382 11.41 8.86 -6.73
N LEU A 383 10.32 8.86 -7.51
CA LEU A 383 10.03 9.84 -8.56
C LEU A 383 9.88 11.25 -7.98
N TYR A 384 9.31 11.41 -6.79
CA TYR A 384 9.25 12.70 -6.11
C TYR A 384 10.65 13.21 -5.79
N SER A 385 11.52 12.40 -5.19
CA SER A 385 12.88 12.80 -4.83
C SER A 385 13.74 13.11 -6.07
N ASN A 386 13.56 12.39 -7.17
CA ASN A 386 14.45 12.43 -8.34
C ASN A 386 13.89 13.18 -9.56
N THR A 387 12.89 14.06 -9.42
CA THR A 387 12.38 14.85 -10.56
C THR A 387 12.27 16.35 -10.27
N GLY A 388 12.18 17.13 -11.36
CA GLY A 388 11.93 18.57 -11.30
C GLY A 388 12.98 19.30 -10.45
N ARG A 389 12.53 20.16 -9.54
CA ARG A 389 13.43 20.91 -8.64
C ARG A 389 14.17 20.02 -7.64
N ASN A 390 13.56 18.91 -7.22
CA ASN A 390 14.12 18.03 -6.20
C ASN A 390 15.37 17.31 -6.75
N ALA A 391 15.39 16.97 -8.05
CA ALA A 391 16.57 16.45 -8.72
C ALA A 391 17.75 17.45 -8.70
N SER A 392 17.48 18.73 -8.94
CA SER A 392 18.49 19.79 -8.88
C SER A 392 19.01 20.06 -7.47
N GLU A 393 18.14 19.93 -6.46
CA GLU A 393 18.53 19.99 -5.04
C GLU A 393 19.43 18.78 -4.67
N ALA A 394 19.11 17.58 -5.15
CA ALA A 394 19.91 16.36 -4.93
C ALA A 394 21.29 16.40 -5.60
N SER A 395 21.43 16.99 -6.79
CA SER A 395 22.74 17.18 -7.45
C SER A 395 23.64 18.23 -6.77
N ALA A 396 23.15 18.96 -5.77
CA ALA A 396 23.87 20.03 -5.07
C ALA A 396 24.36 19.64 -3.66
N GLU A 397 23.86 18.56 -3.06
CA GLU A 397 24.48 17.99 -1.84
C GLU A 397 25.72 17.15 -2.26
N PRO A 398 26.92 17.35 -1.66
CA PRO A 398 28.13 16.64 -2.06
C PRO A 398 28.01 15.13 -1.75
N ALA A 399 28.56 14.31 -2.64
CA ALA A 399 28.49 12.84 -2.61
C ALA A 399 29.37 12.21 -1.51
N ASN A 400 29.11 12.53 -0.25
CA ASN A 400 29.75 11.92 0.93
C ASN A 400 28.93 10.73 1.49
N ALA A 401 28.04 10.16 0.69
CA ALA A 401 27.18 9.02 1.04
C ALA A 401 27.63 7.69 0.39
N GLU A 402 28.80 7.66 -0.24
CA GLU A 402 29.40 6.40 -0.67
C GLU A 402 29.90 5.58 0.54
N GLU A 403 29.69 4.27 0.45
CA GLU A 403 30.43 3.23 1.20
C GLU A 403 30.24 3.11 2.73
N ALA A 404 29.00 3.25 3.23
CA ALA A 404 28.64 2.83 4.62
C ALA A 404 27.42 1.89 4.71
N GLY A 405 26.91 1.39 3.58
CA GLY A 405 25.62 0.68 3.51
C GLY A 405 25.60 -0.71 4.18
N TYR A 406 26.71 -1.47 4.11
CA TYR A 406 26.78 -2.86 4.58
C TYR A 406 28.11 -3.27 5.25
N SER A 407 29.13 -2.40 5.23
CA SER A 407 30.54 -2.73 5.57
C SER A 407 30.92 -2.45 7.04
N LYS A 408 30.14 -2.92 8.02
CA LYS A 408 30.59 -2.96 9.44
C LYS A 408 30.19 -4.25 10.18
N LEU A 409 30.91 -5.32 9.87
CA LEU A 409 31.27 -6.37 10.82
C LEU A 409 32.80 -6.49 10.80
N THR A 410 33.44 -6.35 11.98
CA THR A 410 34.92 -6.28 12.18
C THR A 410 35.61 -5.03 11.55
N ASN A 411 36.58 -4.33 12.14
CA ASN A 411 37.21 -4.42 13.47
C ASN A 411 37.15 -3.05 14.17
N GLY A 412 36.71 -3.04 15.43
CA GLY A 412 36.56 -1.83 16.24
C GLY A 412 37.47 -1.80 17.47
N GLU A 413 38.74 -2.20 17.37
CA GLU A 413 39.61 -2.28 18.56
C GLU A 413 41.13 -2.04 18.32
N ALA A 414 41.52 -1.48 17.16
CA ALA A 414 42.93 -1.30 16.77
C ALA A 414 43.36 0.17 16.54
N SER A 415 42.85 1.12 17.33
CA SER A 415 43.29 2.54 17.26
C SER A 415 43.35 3.24 18.62
N ARG A 416 43.92 2.54 19.61
CA ARG A 416 44.48 3.15 20.83
C ARG A 416 45.74 2.40 21.26
N ARG A 417 46.82 3.17 21.42
CA ARG A 417 48.04 2.83 22.18
C ARG A 417 48.99 1.79 21.54
N LEU A 418 49.86 2.30 20.66
CA LEU A 418 51.23 1.77 20.44
C LEU A 418 52.17 2.97 20.17
N ASP A 419 52.44 3.74 21.22
CA ASP A 419 53.72 4.45 21.38
C ASP A 419 54.56 3.61 22.34
N ASP A 420 55.88 3.64 22.16
CA ASP A 420 56.92 2.91 22.92
C ASP A 420 56.88 1.36 22.86
N LEU A 421 57.80 0.76 22.09
CA LEU A 421 59.02 0.14 22.65
C LEU A 421 59.99 -0.40 21.57
N ASP A 422 61.27 -0.44 21.96
CA ASP A 422 62.48 -0.81 21.21
C ASP A 422 62.57 -2.28 20.73
N GLY A 423 63.43 -2.54 19.73
CA GLY A 423 64.07 -3.86 19.54
C GLY A 423 63.87 -4.54 18.17
N PRO A 424 64.94 -4.80 17.40
CA PRO A 424 64.87 -5.50 16.10
C PRO A 424 65.28 -6.98 16.19
N GLU A 425 64.65 -7.84 15.38
CA GLU A 425 65.33 -9.02 14.80
C GLU A 425 64.55 -9.55 13.57
N ALA A 426 65.29 -10.13 12.62
CA ALA A 426 64.79 -10.69 11.37
C ALA A 426 65.45 -12.06 11.12
N TYR A 427 65.02 -12.79 10.08
CA TYR A 427 65.41 -14.18 9.74
C TYR A 427 64.77 -15.26 10.66
N GLU A 428 64.44 -16.48 10.23
CA GLU A 428 64.67 -17.18 8.94
C GLU A 428 63.53 -18.21 8.63
N MET A 429 63.68 -18.99 7.56
CA MET A 429 62.71 -19.87 6.90
C MET A 429 62.51 -21.25 7.55
N THR A 430 61.39 -21.92 7.21
CA THR A 430 61.39 -23.34 6.78
C THR A 430 60.27 -23.61 5.80
N GLU A 431 60.61 -24.22 4.66
CA GLU A 431 59.68 -24.83 3.70
C GLU A 431 59.24 -26.22 4.17
N GLN A 432 58.06 -26.69 3.76
CA GLN A 432 57.89 -28.10 3.40
C GLN A 432 56.77 -28.28 2.36
N GLU A 433 57.10 -28.97 1.27
CA GLU A 433 56.22 -29.28 0.13
C GLU A 433 55.45 -30.60 0.33
N GLU A 434 54.34 -30.74 -0.41
CA GLU A 434 53.76 -31.95 -1.05
C GLU A 434 52.22 -31.73 -1.19
N SER A 435 51.47 -31.91 -2.29
CA SER A 435 51.62 -32.15 -3.74
C SER A 435 50.47 -33.09 -4.18
N GLY A 436 49.81 -32.85 -5.32
CA GLY A 436 48.77 -33.73 -5.91
C GLY A 436 47.35 -33.17 -5.77
N GLU A 437 46.83 -32.42 -6.74
CA GLU A 437 46.08 -32.90 -7.94
C GLU A 437 44.85 -33.75 -7.57
N GLU A 438 43.65 -33.17 -7.64
CA GLU A 438 42.79 -33.07 -8.84
C GLU A 438 42.23 -34.41 -9.30
N ASP A 439 40.89 -34.56 -9.21
CA ASP A 439 40.13 -35.15 -10.30
C ASP A 439 38.64 -34.75 -10.24
N ALA A 440 38.03 -34.48 -11.40
CA ALA A 440 36.64 -34.06 -11.52
C ALA A 440 35.87 -35.00 -12.44
N VAL A 441 34.80 -35.62 -11.94
CA VAL A 441 33.91 -36.49 -12.74
C VAL A 441 32.44 -36.09 -12.54
N LYS A 442 31.65 -36.24 -13.61
CA LYS A 442 30.29 -35.71 -13.77
C LYS A 442 29.35 -36.81 -14.28
N ILE A 443 28.06 -36.67 -13.98
CA ILE A 443 26.88 -37.33 -14.61
C ILE A 443 26.44 -38.71 -14.03
N GLY A 444 25.30 -38.67 -13.33
CA GLY A 444 24.06 -39.35 -13.76
C GLY A 444 23.75 -40.77 -13.24
N GLY A 445 22.48 -41.00 -12.87
CA GLY A 445 21.91 -42.34 -12.69
C GLY A 445 20.75 -42.40 -11.69
N GLU A 446 19.52 -42.44 -12.19
CA GLU A 446 18.28 -42.73 -11.44
C GLU A 446 18.05 -41.85 -10.18
N ASP A 447 17.41 -42.35 -9.12
CA ASP A 447 16.71 -43.64 -8.98
C ASP A 447 15.59 -43.56 -7.92
N GLY A 448 14.68 -44.55 -7.89
CA GLY A 448 13.46 -44.56 -7.08
C GLY A 448 13.59 -45.26 -5.73
N VAL A 449 13.09 -44.64 -4.65
CA VAL A 449 13.00 -45.26 -3.32
C VAL A 449 11.55 -45.64 -3.01
N ASP A 450 11.28 -46.94 -2.99
CA ASP A 450 10.03 -47.55 -2.54
C ASP A 450 9.98 -47.61 -0.99
N TRP A 451 8.84 -47.24 -0.40
CA TRP A 451 8.63 -47.15 1.05
C TRP A 451 7.40 -47.93 1.51
N MET A 452 7.44 -49.27 1.40
CA MET A 452 6.36 -50.15 1.88
C MET A 452 6.87 -51.39 2.65
N GLY A 453 6.43 -51.53 3.91
CA GLY A 453 6.56 -52.74 4.74
C GLY A 453 7.49 -52.60 5.95
N GLY A 454 7.08 -52.76 7.22
CA GLY A 454 5.73 -52.97 7.77
C GLY A 454 5.60 -54.23 8.64
N HIS A 455 5.79 -54.10 9.96
CA HIS A 455 5.52 -55.10 11.03
C HIS A 455 5.64 -54.40 12.41
N ARG A 456 4.92 -54.72 13.50
CA ARG A 456 3.76 -55.62 13.77
C ARG A 456 3.19 -55.31 15.19
N ALA A 457 2.06 -55.94 15.55
CA ALA A 457 1.35 -55.91 16.87
C ALA A 457 0.49 -54.63 17.10
N GLU A 458 -0.70 -54.63 17.72
CA GLU A 458 -1.66 -55.66 18.18
C GLU A 458 -3.03 -54.97 18.48
N ASN A 459 -4.17 -55.58 18.83
CA ASN A 459 -4.59 -56.98 19.11
C ASN A 459 -6.03 -57.21 18.53
N GLY A 460 -6.79 -58.24 18.94
CA GLY A 460 -8.11 -58.60 18.38
C GLY A 460 -9.27 -58.81 19.38
N VAL A 461 -10.49 -58.68 18.84
CA VAL A 461 -11.83 -58.67 19.47
C VAL A 461 -12.27 -59.97 20.18
N ARG A 462 -13.00 -59.83 21.31
CA ARG A 462 -14.20 -60.59 21.75
C ARG A 462 -15.03 -59.65 22.67
N LEU A 463 -16.36 -59.65 22.71
CA LEU A 463 -17.41 -60.44 22.02
C LEU A 463 -18.58 -59.51 21.67
#